data_AF-A0A9E6SVW3-F1
#
_entry.id   AF-A0A9E6SVW3-F1
#
_cell.length_a   1.000
_cell.length_b   1.000
_cell.length_c   1.000
_cell.angle_alpha   90.00
_cell.angle_beta   90.00
_cell.angle_gamma   90.00
#
_symmetry.space_group_name_H-M   'P 1'
#
loop_
_entity.id
_entity.type
_entity.pdbx_description
1 polymer ?
#
loop_
_entity_poly.entity_id
_entity_poly.type
_entity_poly.pdbx_seq_one_letter_code
_entity_poly.pdbx_strand_id
1 'polypeptide(L)' 'MAYSQTNSKGITYYLHKSEVTLRGGKPQTIYFFAKKEKNDKGTPCDLPEDRIVKENPRNGFLTVSRKK' A
#
# COMPACT_ATOMS: atom_id res chain seq x y z
N MET A 1 -11.57 -4.76 6.70
CA MET A 1 -10.32 -5.41 7.16
C MET A 1 -9.18 -4.81 6.34
N ALA A 2 -7.92 -5.07 6.68
CA ALA A 2 -6.80 -4.61 5.86
C ALA A 2 -6.36 -5.74 4.94
N TYR A 3 -6.15 -5.47 3.65
CA TYR A 3 -5.44 -6.44 2.81
C TYR A 3 -4.03 -6.65 3.37
N SER A 4 -3.62 -7.91 3.56
CA SER A 4 -2.30 -8.26 4.07
C SER A 4 -1.55 -9.15 3.08
N GLN A 5 -0.24 -8.96 2.98
CA GLN A 5 0.62 -9.80 2.16
C GLN A 5 1.99 -10.00 2.81
N THR A 6 2.44 -11.24 2.83
CA THR A 6 3.80 -11.61 3.22
C THR A 6 4.70 -11.59 1.99
N ASN A 7 5.82 -10.88 2.10
CA ASN A 7 6.79 -10.78 1.01
C ASN A 7 7.71 -12.02 0.96
N SER A 8 8.57 -12.11 -0.06
CA SER A 8 9.54 -13.20 -0.21
C SER A 8 10.52 -13.36 0.96
N LYS A 9 10.65 -12.34 1.82
CA LYS A 9 11.50 -12.33 3.02
C LYS A 9 10.75 -12.73 4.29
N GLY A 10 9.51 -13.19 4.19
CA GLY A 10 8.70 -13.61 5.34
C GLY A 10 8.13 -12.45 6.18
N ILE A 11 8.20 -11.21 5.69
CA ILE A 11 7.66 -10.03 6.39
C ILE A 11 6.24 -9.76 5.92
N THR A 12 5.28 -9.77 6.85
CA THR A 12 3.90 -9.38 6.59
C THR A 12 3.72 -7.88 6.60
N TYR A 13 3.08 -7.37 5.56
CA TYR A 13 2.66 -5.98 5.46
C TYR A 13 1.15 -5.88 5.29
N TYR A 14 0.61 -4.75 5.74
CA TYR A 14 -0.81 -4.41 5.72
C TYR A 14 -1.03 -3.17 4.87
N LEU A 15 -2.02 -3.24 3.98
CA LEU A 15 -2.36 -2.16 3.07
C LEU A 15 -3.16 -1.07 3.78
N HIS A 16 -2.74 0.16 3.55
CA HIS A 16 -3.38 1.36 4.04
C HIS A 16 -3.58 2.35 2.89
N LYS A 17 -4.57 3.23 3.05
CA LYS A 17 -4.78 4.39 2.19
C LYS A 17 -4.70 5.69 2.98
N SER A 18 -4.24 6.75 2.31
CA SER A 18 -4.24 8.10 2.84
C SER A 18 -4.59 9.08 1.71
N GLU A 19 -5.28 10.15 2.07
CA GLU A 19 -5.51 11.27 1.15
C GLU A 19 -4.38 12.28 1.36
N VAL A 20 -3.63 12.54 0.28
CA VAL A 20 -2.54 13.50 0.29
C VAL A 20 -2.77 14.56 -0.77
N THR A 21 -2.40 15.79 -0.47
CA THR A 21 -2.38 16.88 -1.44
C THR A 21 -1.01 16.89 -2.12
N LEU A 22 -0.98 16.65 -3.43
CA LEU A 22 0.27 16.71 -4.20
C LEU A 22 0.77 18.15 -4.31
N ARG A 23 2.04 18.32 -4.70
CA ARG A 23 2.68 19.64 -4.89
C ARG A 23 1.91 20.59 -5.82
N GLY A 24 1.08 20.04 -6.72
CA GLY A 24 0.18 20.81 -7.60
C GLY A 24 -1.20 21.14 -7.02
N GLY A 25 -1.43 20.95 -5.71
CA GLY A 25 -2.70 21.23 -5.05
C GLY A 25 -3.80 20.19 -5.26
N LYS A 26 -3.57 19.18 -6.11
CA LYS A 26 -4.54 18.13 -6.39
C LYS A 26 -4.58 17.09 -5.25
N PRO A 27 -5.75 16.83 -4.64
CA PRO A 27 -5.90 15.72 -3.70
C PRO A 27 -5.80 14.38 -4.44
N GLN A 28 -5.11 13.43 -3.85
CA GLN A 28 -4.96 12.09 -4.38
C GLN A 28 -4.92 11.07 -3.25
N THR A 29 -5.69 9.99 -3.41
CA THR A 29 -5.56 8.81 -2.57
C THR A 29 -4.30 8.05 -2.96
N ILE A 30 -3.40 7.87 -1.99
CA ILE A 30 -2.23 7.00 -2.11
C ILE A 30 -2.48 5.71 -1.33
N TYR A 31 -1.84 4.64 -1.81
CA TYR A 31 -1.85 3.33 -1.19
C TYR A 31 -0.44 2.99 -0.75
N PHE A 32 -0.28 2.47 0.47
CA PHE A 32 1.03 2.10 0.99
C PHE A 32 0.94 0.91 1.93
N PHE A 33 2.04 0.18 2.02
CA PHE A 33 2.17 -0.97 2.91
C PHE A 33 2.90 -0.58 4.20
N ALA A 34 2.40 -1.08 5.33
CA ALA A 34 2.99 -0.88 6.65
C ALA A 34 3.19 -2.22 7.36
N LYS A 35 4.19 -2.32 8.24
CA LYS A 35 4.47 -3.54 9.02
C LYS A 35 3.51 -3.75 10.21
N LYS A 36 2.63 -2.78 10.48
CA LYS A 36 1.64 -2.82 11.55
C LYS A 36 0.24 -2.66 10.95
N GLU A 37 -0.73 -3.37 11.53
CA GLU A 37 -2.14 -3.28 11.14
C GLU A 37 -2.77 -1.92 11.43
N LYS A 38 -2.32 -1.27 12.51
CA LYS A 38 -2.72 0.09 12.86
C LYS A 38 -1.53 1.01 12.60
N ASN A 39 -1.74 2.00 11.74
CA ASN A 39 -0.74 2.99 11.39
C ASN A 39 -1.36 4.38 11.34
N ASP A 40 -0.82 5.33 12.09
CA ASP A 40 -1.36 6.69 12.19
C ASP A 40 -1.29 7.48 10.87
N LYS A 41 -0.48 7.02 9.91
CA LYS A 41 -0.31 7.66 8.60
C LYS A 41 -1.44 7.39 7.61
N GLY A 42 -2.35 6.47 7.91
CA GLY A 42 -3.44 6.13 7.00
C GLY A 42 -4.45 5.15 7.58
N THR A 43 -5.50 4.89 6.80
CA THR A 43 -6.57 3.98 7.19
C THR A 43 -6.35 2.61 6.56
N PRO A 44 -6.50 1.51 7.31
CA PRO A 44 -6.45 0.17 6.73
C PRO A 44 -7.50 0.00 5.63
N CYS A 45 -7.15 -0.65 4.53
CA CYS A 45 -8.07 -0.85 3.42
C CYS A 45 -7.82 -2.15 2.65
N ASP A 46 -8.84 -2.57 1.91
CA ASP A 46 -8.74 -3.68 0.97
C ASP A 46 -8.04 -3.24 -0.32
N LEU A 47 -7.47 -4.20 -1.06
CA LEU A 47 -6.83 -3.93 -2.35
C LEU A 47 -7.92 -3.61 -3.39
N PRO A 48 -7.91 -2.42 -4.02
CA PRO A 48 -8.90 -2.09 -5.04
C PRO A 48 -8.79 -2.98 -6.27
N GLU A 49 -9.91 -3.21 -6.95
CA GLU A 49 -9.98 -4.10 -8.11
C GLU A 49 -9.11 -3.64 -9.29
N ASP A 50 -8.89 -2.33 -9.46
CA ASP A 50 -8.02 -1.76 -10.51
C ASP A 50 -6.53 -1.84 -10.17
N ARG A 51 -6.16 -2.44 -9.03
CA ARG A 51 -4.80 -2.46 -8.51
C ARG A 51 -4.23 -3.87 -8.38
N ILE A 52 -2.90 -3.94 -8.42
CA ILE A 52 -2.10 -5.14 -8.16
C ILE A 52 -0.91 -4.78 -7.28
N VAL A 53 -0.52 -5.76 -6.46
CA VAL A 53 0.68 -5.66 -5.62
C VAL A 53 1.90 -6.18 -6.39
N LYS A 54 3.01 -5.46 -6.27
CA LYS A 54 4.31 -5.84 -6.82
C LYS A 54 5.36 -5.79 -5.73
N GLU A 55 6.14 -6.85 -5.62
CA GLU A 55 7.33 -6.88 -4.78
C GLU A 55 8.54 -6.38 -5.56
N ASN A 56 9.31 -5.47 -4.98
CA ASN A 56 10.59 -5.06 -5.53
C ASN A 56 11.65 -6.13 -5.20
N PRO A 57 12.26 -6.79 -6.21
CA PRO A 57 13.18 -7.91 -5.99
C PRO A 57 14.47 -7.51 -5.26
N ARG A 58 14.86 -6.22 -5.27
CA ARG A 58 16.10 -5.76 -4.62
C ARG A 58 15.97 -5.69 -3.10
N ASN A 59 14.81 -5.26 -2.59
CA ASN A 59 14.63 -4.98 -1.17
C ASN A 59 13.44 -5.72 -0.53
N GLY A 60 12.57 -6.34 -1.32
CA GLY A 60 11.35 -7.02 -0.88
C GLY A 60 10.21 -6.08 -0.50
N PHE A 61 10.26 -4.81 -0.92
CA PHE A 61 9.18 -3.86 -0.62
C PHE A 61 7.97 -4.11 -1.51
N LEU A 62 6.80 -4.12 -0.89
CA LEU A 62 5.52 -4.22 -1.59
C LEU A 62 5.06 -2.84 -2.02
N THR A 63 4.62 -2.73 -3.27
CA THR A 63 4.07 -1.52 -3.87
C THR A 63 2.77 -1.83 -4.58
N VAL A 64 1.90 -0.83 -4.69
CA VAL A 64 0.62 -0.96 -5.40
C VAL A 64 0.73 -0.23 -6.73
N SER A 65 0.38 -0.91 -7.82
CA SER A 65 0.32 -0.33 -9.16
C SER A 65 -1.04 -0.57 -9.79
N ARG A 66 -1.44 0.26 -10.76
CA ARG A 66 -2.63 0.00 -11.56
C ARG A 66 -2.43 -1.23 -12.43
N LYS A 67 -3.49 -2.01 -12.61
CA LYS A 67 -3.57 -2.97 -13.70
C LYS A 67 -3.37 -2.21 -15.02
N LYS A 68 -2.62 -2.82 -15.94
CA LYS A 68 -2.50 -2.31 -17.31
C LYS A 68 -3.73 -2.72 -18.09
#